data_AF-A0A7T8KAK5-F1
#
_entry.id   AF-A0A7T8KAK5-F1
#
_cell.length_a   1.000
_cell.length_b   1.000
_cell.length_c   1.000
_cell.angle_alpha   90.00
_cell.angle_beta   90.00
_cell.angle_gamma   90.00
#
_symmetry.space_group_name_H-M   'P 1'
#
loop_
_entity.id
_entity.type
_entity.pdbx_description
1 polymer ?
#
loop_
_entity_poly.entity_id
_entity_poly.type
_entity_poly.pdbx_seq_one_letter_code
_entity_poly.pdbx_strand_id
1 'polypeptide(L)'
;WMPVTQMRSLSLEEPSHAQRGRHHASLLFAKGQNVNKKVYLDVMQTVVKPWMTQIAAGIPYLYQQDGAPAHTSNLLQNWCLENLDMFWSKEFWPPSSPDLNPLRLLL
;
A
#
# COMPACT_ATOMS: atom_id res chain seq x y z
N TRP A 1 13.42 13.58 -15.81
CA TRP A 1 12.05 13.29 -16.26
C TRP A 1 12.11 12.36 -17.46
N MET A 2 11.60 11.13 -17.34
CA MET A 2 11.56 10.19 -18.47
C MET A 2 10.16 10.18 -19.11
N PRO A 3 10.03 10.13 -20.45
CA PRO A 3 8.74 10.12 -21.14
C PRO A 3 7.96 8.82 -20.95
N VAL A 4 6.63 8.94 -20.88
CA VAL A 4 5.62 7.87 -20.67
C VAL A 4 5.74 6.70 -21.66
N THR A 5 6.31 6.92 -22.84
CA THR A 5 6.56 5.90 -23.86
C THR A 5 7.54 4.82 -23.41
N GLN A 6 8.45 5.13 -22.47
CA GLN A 6 9.44 4.17 -22.00
C GLN A 6 8.90 3.23 -20.91
N MET A 7 7.81 3.59 -20.23
CA MET A 7 7.13 2.70 -19.26
C MET A 7 6.43 1.52 -19.96
N ARG A 8 5.91 1.70 -21.18
CA ARG A 8 5.23 0.62 -21.93
C ARG A 8 6.17 -0.50 -22.38
N SER A 9 7.46 -0.19 -22.53
CA SER A 9 8.48 -1.17 -22.94
C SER A 9 8.90 -2.11 -21.81
N LEU A 10 8.73 -1.70 -20.55
CA LEU A 10 9.15 -2.48 -19.38
C LEU A 10 8.08 -3.45 -18.88
N SER A 11 6.86 -3.42 -19.46
CA SER A 11 5.73 -4.26 -19.06
C SER A 11 5.43 -5.42 -20.02
N LEU A 12 6.27 -5.67 -21.04
CA LEU A 12 5.99 -6.65 -22.10
C LEU A 12 6.90 -7.89 -22.11
N GLU A 13 7.74 -8.07 -21.09
CA GLU A 13 8.49 -9.32 -20.90
C GLU A 13 8.01 -10.00 -19.60
N GLU A 14 6.75 -10.47 -19.60
CA GLU A 14 6.19 -11.32 -18.54
C GLU A 14 6.21 -12.78 -19.01
N PRO A 15 6.92 -13.70 -18.33
CA PRO A 15 6.75 -15.12 -18.59
C PRO A 15 5.41 -15.59 -18.03
N SER A 16 4.73 -16.37 -18.84
CA SER A 16 3.43 -16.99 -18.61
C SER A 16 3.31 -17.67 -17.24
N HIS A 17 2.33 -17.28 -16.44
CA HIS A 17 1.12 -18.07 -16.20
C HIS A 17 0.25 -17.45 -15.10
N ALA A 18 -1.05 -17.50 -15.36
CA ALA A 18 -2.14 -17.05 -14.53
C ALA A 18 -2.04 -17.51 -13.06
N GLN A 19 -2.16 -16.56 -12.12
CA GLN A 19 -3.08 -16.71 -10.99
C GLN A 19 -3.49 -15.35 -10.41
N ARG A 20 -4.81 -15.17 -10.39
CA ARG A 20 -5.56 -13.92 -10.39
C ARG A 20 -5.97 -13.54 -8.96
N GLY A 21 -5.47 -12.41 -8.46
CA GLY A 21 -6.21 -11.43 -7.67
C GLY A 21 -6.69 -11.75 -6.24
N ARG A 22 -6.45 -12.93 -5.64
CA ARG A 22 -7.01 -13.27 -4.31
C ARG A 22 -6.03 -13.67 -3.19
N HIS A 23 -4.72 -13.51 -3.37
CA HIS A 23 -3.73 -14.05 -2.42
C HIS A 23 -2.78 -13.06 -1.72
N HIS A 24 -2.76 -11.77 -2.09
CA HIS A 24 -1.70 -10.88 -1.56
C HIS A 24 -1.89 -10.48 -0.09
N ALA A 25 -3.14 -10.22 0.36
CA ALA A 25 -3.40 -9.90 1.78
C ALA A 25 -3.07 -11.07 2.73
N SER A 26 -3.11 -12.31 2.22
CA SER A 26 -2.91 -13.54 2.99
C SER A 26 -1.43 -13.88 3.26
N LEU A 27 -0.49 -13.07 2.75
CA LEU A 27 0.95 -13.28 2.95
C LEU A 27 1.53 -12.46 4.10
N LEU A 28 0.82 -11.41 4.56
CA LEU A 28 1.34 -10.49 5.58
C LEU A 28 0.79 -10.75 6.99
N PHE A 29 -0.39 -11.36 7.07
CA PHE A 29 -1.06 -11.64 8.35
C PHE A 29 -1.35 -13.13 8.46
N ALA A 30 -1.16 -13.68 9.66
CA ALA A 30 -1.48 -15.07 9.92
C ALA A 30 -2.99 -15.32 9.73
N LYS A 31 -3.36 -16.50 9.24
CA LYS A 31 -4.77 -16.86 9.02
C LYS A 31 -5.54 -16.77 10.35
N GLY A 32 -6.61 -15.98 10.37
CA GLY A 32 -7.45 -15.76 11.56
C GLY A 32 -6.88 -14.73 12.55
N GLN A 33 -5.76 -14.08 12.24
CA GLN A 33 -5.20 -13.04 13.08
C GLN A 33 -6.11 -11.81 13.11
N ASN A 34 -6.39 -11.31 14.32
CA ASN A 34 -7.03 -10.01 14.48
C ASN A 34 -6.01 -8.90 14.20
N VAL A 35 -6.14 -8.26 13.04
CA VAL A 35 -5.26 -7.15 12.63
C VAL A 35 -5.67 -5.89 13.36
N ASN A 36 -5.00 -5.62 14.49
CA ASN A 36 -5.12 -4.36 15.22
C ASN A 36 -3.99 -3.40 14.82
N LYS A 37 -4.06 -2.16 15.33
CA LYS A 37 -3.09 -1.10 15.04
C LYS A 37 -1.62 -1.46 15.29
N LYS A 38 -1.32 -2.31 16.29
CA LYS A 38 0.07 -2.72 16.59
C LYS A 38 0.59 -3.72 15.57
N VAL A 39 -0.22 -4.74 15.27
CA VAL A 39 0.10 -5.74 14.23
C VAL A 39 0.28 -5.07 12.88
N TYR A 40 -0.58 -4.09 12.57
CA TYR A 40 -0.49 -3.35 11.33
C TYR A 40 0.78 -2.47 11.27
N LEU A 41 1.12 -1.77 12.36
CA LEU A 41 2.35 -0.99 12.44
C LEU A 41 3.61 -1.86 12.27
N ASP A 42 3.62 -3.06 12.85
CA ASP A 42 4.72 -4.01 12.69
C ASP A 42 4.94 -4.38 11.21
N VAL A 43 3.86 -4.67 10.48
CA VAL A 43 3.93 -4.93 9.03
C VAL A 43 4.39 -3.68 8.26
N MET A 44 3.96 -2.48 8.67
CA MET A 44 4.41 -1.24 8.04
C MET A 44 5.93 -1.05 8.16
N GLN A 45 6.48 -1.34 9.33
CA GLN A 45 7.89 -1.18 9.65
C GLN A 45 8.77 -2.27 9.01
N THR A 46 8.33 -3.52 9.07
CA THR A 46 9.15 -4.68 8.70
C THR A 46 9.01 -5.08 7.25
N VAL A 47 7.88 -4.76 6.61
CA VAL A 47 7.61 -5.17 5.22
C VAL A 47 7.38 -3.98 4.32
N VAL A 48 6.39 -3.13 4.61
CA VAL A 48 5.92 -2.12 3.66
C VAL A 48 6.98 -1.06 3.40
N LYS A 49 7.54 -0.42 4.44
CA LYS A 49 8.54 0.65 4.23
C LYS A 49 9.82 0.13 3.55
N PRO A 50 10.44 -0.99 3.97
CA PRO A 50 11.61 -1.52 3.26
C PRO A 50 11.31 -1.82 1.78
N TRP A 51 10.16 -2.43 1.49
CA TRP A 51 9.76 -2.71 0.12
C TRP A 51 9.53 -1.43 -0.69
N MET A 52 8.82 -0.44 -0.13
CA MET A 52 8.61 0.87 -0.76
C MET A 52 9.94 1.57 -1.05
N THR A 53 10.89 1.58 -0.11
CA THR A 53 12.22 2.15 -0.32
C THR A 53 12.96 1.46 -1.48
N GLN A 54 12.84 0.13 -1.58
CA GLN A 54 13.45 -0.63 -2.67
C GLN A 54 12.83 -0.28 -4.03
N ILE A 55 11.51 -0.35 -4.16
CA ILE A 55 10.82 -0.15 -5.45
C ILE A 55 10.83 1.30 -5.91
N ALA A 56 10.79 2.24 -4.97
CA ALA A 56 10.83 3.66 -5.28
C ALA A 56 12.19 4.08 -5.83
N ALA A 57 13.27 3.37 -5.47
CA ALA A 57 14.63 3.65 -5.93
C ALA A 57 15.03 5.14 -5.77
N GLY A 58 14.59 5.76 -4.67
CA GLY A 58 14.83 7.18 -4.35
C GLY A 58 13.85 8.17 -4.99
N ILE A 59 12.85 7.71 -5.74
CA ILE A 59 11.77 8.55 -6.28
C ILE A 59 10.70 8.76 -5.19
N PRO A 60 10.33 10.00 -4.85
CA PRO A 60 9.27 10.25 -3.88
C PRO A 60 7.94 9.61 -4.26
N TYR A 61 7.24 9.04 -3.29
CA TYR A 61 5.94 8.39 -3.49
C TYR A 61 4.88 8.94 -2.55
N LEU A 62 3.61 8.80 -2.98
CA LEU A 62 2.45 9.03 -2.13
C LEU A 62 1.91 7.70 -1.62
N TYR A 63 1.81 7.57 -0.31
CA TYR A 63 1.21 6.41 0.33
C TYR A 63 -0.27 6.65 0.67
N GLN A 64 -1.12 5.72 0.26
CA GLN A 64 -2.58 5.76 0.41
C GLN A 64 -3.09 4.49 1.10
N GLN A 65 -4.04 4.67 2.03
CA GLN A 65 -4.74 3.58 2.73
C GLN A 65 -6.24 3.88 2.79
N ASP A 66 -7.06 2.85 3.01
CA ASP A 66 -8.48 3.03 3.27
C ASP A 66 -8.76 3.42 4.74
N GLY A 67 -10.01 3.77 5.03
CA GLY A 67 -10.45 4.22 6.36
C GLY A 67 -10.60 3.13 7.44
N ALA A 68 -9.98 1.96 7.31
CA ALA A 68 -10.11 0.90 8.32
C ALA A 68 -9.63 1.36 9.71
N PRO A 69 -10.20 0.85 10.83
CA PRO A 69 -9.88 1.34 12.18
C PRO A 69 -8.41 1.26 12.59
N ALA A 70 -7.66 0.28 12.08
CA ALA A 70 -6.22 0.19 12.32
C ALA A 70 -5.46 1.34 11.62
N HIS A 71 -5.87 1.66 10.39
CA HIS A 71 -5.25 2.69 9.55
C HIS A 71 -5.48 4.10 10.08
N THR A 72 -6.67 4.37 10.60
CA THR A 72 -7.06 5.69 11.12
C THR A 72 -6.59 5.96 12.56
N SER A 73 -5.90 5.00 13.18
CA SER A 73 -5.38 5.17 14.54
C SER A 73 -4.26 6.22 14.59
N ASN A 74 -4.24 7.06 15.62
CA ASN A 74 -3.22 8.10 15.77
C ASN A 74 -1.79 7.53 15.77
N LEU A 75 -1.62 6.33 16.32
CA LEU A 75 -0.34 5.61 16.31
C LEU A 75 0.19 5.43 14.88
N LEU A 76 -0.66 4.94 13.99
CA LEU A 76 -0.24 4.65 12.62
C LEU A 76 -0.13 5.92 11.78
N GLN A 77 -1.07 6.85 11.95
CA GLN A 77 -1.05 8.15 11.26
C GLN A 77 0.25 8.91 11.54
N ASN A 78 0.66 9.00 12.82
CA ASN A 78 1.91 9.67 13.21
C ASN A 78 3.13 8.97 12.61
N TRP A 79 3.17 7.63 12.70
CA TRP A 79 4.29 6.88 12.12
C TRP A 79 4.40 7.09 10.61
N CYS A 80 3.28 7.08 9.88
CA CYS A 80 3.27 7.34 8.44
C CYS A 80 3.78 8.75 8.09
N LEU A 81 3.35 9.77 8.85
CA LEU A 81 3.82 11.15 8.67
C LEU A 81 5.33 11.32 8.92
N GLU A 82 5.87 10.57 9.87
CA GLU A 82 7.29 10.65 10.25
C GLU A 82 8.21 9.84 9.32
N ASN A 83 7.71 8.76 8.70
CA ASN A 83 8.55 7.74 8.05
C ASN A 83 8.33 7.59 6.54
N LEU A 84 7.29 8.21 5.96
CA LEU A 84 6.98 8.13 4.53
C LEU A 84 7.21 9.48 3.85
N ASP A 85 7.54 9.45 2.56
CA ASP A 85 7.87 10.68 1.81
C ASP A 85 6.64 11.59 1.69
N MET A 86 5.50 11.01 1.34
CA MET A 86 4.19 11.66 1.38
C MET A 86 3.12 10.65 1.81
N PHE A 87 2.15 11.13 2.57
CA PHE A 87 1.08 10.30 3.11
C PHE A 87 -0.25 11.05 3.08
N TRP A 88 -1.30 10.39 2.58
CA TRP A 88 -2.66 10.89 2.78
C TRP A 88 -3.15 10.48 4.16
N SER A 89 -3.23 11.46 5.06
CA SER A 89 -3.81 11.26 6.37
C SER A 89 -5.31 10.92 6.27
N LYS A 90 -5.85 10.36 7.35
CA LYS A 90 -7.25 9.91 7.41
C LYS A 90 -8.26 11.01 7.03
N GLU A 91 -7.91 12.28 7.20
CA GLU A 91 -8.76 13.43 6.88
C GLU A 91 -9.01 13.59 5.37
N PHE A 92 -8.12 13.06 4.52
CA PHE A 92 -8.28 13.09 3.06
C PHE A 92 -9.18 11.98 2.52
N TRP A 93 -9.45 10.94 3.33
CA TRP A 93 -10.29 9.81 2.91
C TRP A 93 -11.75 10.04 3.31
N PRO A 94 -12.69 10.16 2.37
CA PRO A 94 -14.09 10.26 2.73
C PRO A 94 -14.56 8.96 3.41
N PRO A 95 -15.40 9.06 4.46
CA PRO A 95 -15.91 7.89 5.17
C PRO A 95 -16.60 6.92 4.21
N SER A 96 -16.37 5.61 4.42
CA SER A 96 -17.10 4.55 3.70
C SER A 96 -17.09 4.67 2.18
N SER A 97 -15.97 5.10 1.59
CA SER A 97 -15.80 5.25 0.13
C SER A 97 -14.92 4.14 -0.46
N PRO A 98 -15.45 2.91 -0.63
CA PRO A 98 -14.70 1.81 -1.24
C PRO A 98 -14.45 2.04 -2.73
N ASP A 99 -15.27 2.86 -3.38
CA ASP A 99 -15.20 3.29 -4.79
C ASP A 99 -13.93 4.10 -5.09
N LEU A 100 -13.35 4.77 -4.09
CA LEU A 100 -12.15 5.57 -4.27
C LEU A 100 -10.85 4.79 -4.12
N ASN A 101 -10.91 3.54 -3.63
CA ASN A 101 -9.70 2.72 -3.48
C ASN A 101 -9.28 2.17 -4.86
N PRO A 102 -8.10 2.53 -5.39
CA PRO A 102 -7.63 2.01 -6.68
C PRO A 102 -7.56 0.48 -6.71
N LEU A 103 -7.33 -0.16 -5.56
CA LEU A 103 -7.31 -1.62 -5.42
C LEU A 103 -8.71 -2.26 -5.48
N ARG A 104 -9.77 -1.49 -5.21
CA ARG A 104 -11.17 -1.96 -5.34
C ARG A 104 -11.69 -1.89 -6.78
N LEU A 105 -11.17 -0.97 -7.60
CA LEU A 105 -11.57 -0.83 -9.01
C LEU A 105 -10.92 -1.87 -9.94
N LEU A 106 -9.91 -2.61 -9.45
CA LEU A 106 -9.14 -3.59 -10.22
C LEU A 106 -9.56 -5.06 -9.99
N LEU A 107 -10.59 -5.31 -9.16
CA LEU A 107 -11.12 -6.64 -8.84
C LEU A 107 -12.58 -6.77 -9.25
#